data_AF-A0A938TSB5-F1
#
_entry.id   AF-A0A938TSB5-F1
#
_cell.length_a   1.000
_cell.length_b   1.000
_cell.length_c   1.000
_cell.angle_alpha   90.00
_cell.angle_beta   90.00
_cell.angle_gamma   90.00
#
_symmetry.space_group_name_H-M   'P 1'
#
loop_
_entity.id
_entity.type
_entity.pdbx_description
1 polymer ?
#
loop_
_entity_poly.entity_id
_entity_poly.type
_entity_poly.pdbx_seq_one_letter_code
_entity_poly.pdbx_strand_id
1 'polypeptide(L)'
;MATPENTMACANFEEDLVLYHYGETDAAARANVEAHLRACAGCCGSLEEMQRLMPLTIARDEPPPAFWMTYSRELRHKIDAVADQTSLWNWLTAWLRPLPLTAFATGAVVLLAMTFTVGKKYWAKPQALLDDEVVAIMSSSQDLDLLKNLEILDALEVLEAMSPEKRGA
;
A
#
# COMPACT_ATOMS: atom_id res chain seq x y z
N MET A 1 -41.66 -10.69 -28.07
CA MET A 1 -42.05 -10.52 -26.65
C MET A 1 -41.14 -11.45 -25.85
N ALA A 2 -40.08 -10.91 -25.25
CA ALA A 2 -39.17 -11.66 -24.38
C ALA A 2 -39.71 -11.58 -22.94
N THR A 3 -39.73 -12.71 -22.23
CA THR A 3 -40.27 -12.84 -20.88
C THR A 3 -39.38 -12.13 -19.83
N PRO A 4 -39.96 -11.60 -18.73
CA PRO A 4 -39.25 -10.81 -17.73
C PRO A 4 -38.16 -11.57 -16.96
N GLU A 5 -38.18 -12.90 -17.01
CA GLU A 5 -37.21 -13.79 -16.36
C GLU A 5 -35.84 -13.86 -17.05
N ASN A 6 -35.72 -13.33 -18.28
CA ASN A 6 -34.45 -13.32 -19.05
C ASN A 6 -33.60 -12.05 -18.84
N THR A 7 -33.91 -11.23 -17.81
CA THR A 7 -33.25 -9.93 -17.58
C THR A 7 -32.45 -9.89 -16.27
N MET A 8 -32.60 -10.92 -15.42
CA MET A 8 -31.96 -10.95 -14.11
C MET A 8 -30.62 -11.72 -14.20
N ALA A 9 -29.56 -11.14 -13.64
CA ALA A 9 -28.29 -11.83 -13.50
C ALA A 9 -28.42 -13.05 -12.58
N CYS A 10 -27.61 -14.08 -12.83
CA CYS A 10 -27.50 -15.21 -11.92
C CYS A 10 -26.85 -14.74 -10.61
N ALA A 11 -27.41 -15.11 -9.46
CA ALA A 11 -26.90 -14.70 -8.15
C ALA A 11 -25.41 -15.04 -7.94
N ASN A 12 -24.95 -16.18 -8.48
CA ASN A 12 -23.56 -16.62 -8.36
C ASN A 12 -22.57 -15.84 -9.23
N PHE A 13 -23.04 -15.01 -10.15
CA PHE A 13 -22.22 -14.24 -11.08
C PHE A 13 -22.42 -12.72 -10.93
N GLU A 14 -23.33 -12.28 -10.05
CA GLU A 14 -23.66 -10.86 -9.91
C GLU A 14 -22.44 -10.03 -9.50
N GLU A 15 -21.70 -10.46 -8.48
CA GLU A 15 -20.47 -9.80 -8.03
C GLU A 15 -19.38 -9.82 -9.12
N ASP A 16 -19.13 -11.01 -9.69
CA ASP A 16 -18.12 -11.19 -10.73
C ASP A 16 -18.42 -10.35 -11.99
N LEU A 17 -19.69 -10.13 -12.34
CA LEU A 17 -20.10 -9.27 -13.45
C LEU A 17 -19.76 -7.80 -13.19
N VAL A 18 -19.94 -7.32 -11.96
CA VAL A 18 -19.56 -5.96 -11.57
C VAL A 18 -18.04 -5.79 -11.64
N LEU A 19 -17.29 -6.72 -11.05
CA LEU A 19 -15.83 -6.71 -11.12
C LEU A 19 -15.34 -6.80 -12.58
N TYR A 20 -16.00 -7.61 -13.41
CA TYR A 20 -15.66 -7.75 -14.82
C TYR A 20 -15.86 -6.44 -15.59
N HIS A 21 -16.93 -5.69 -15.27
CA HIS A 21 -17.22 -4.41 -15.90
C HIS A 21 -16.15 -3.35 -15.59
N TYR A 22 -15.65 -3.29 -14.36
CA TYR A 22 -14.56 -2.39 -13.97
C TYR A 22 -13.16 -2.90 -14.35
N GLY A 23 -13.05 -4.14 -14.83
CA GLY A 23 -11.77 -4.76 -15.17
C GLY A 23 -10.97 -5.24 -13.96
N GLU A 24 -11.64 -5.48 -12.84
CA GLU A 24 -11.05 -5.86 -11.55
C GLU A 24 -11.04 -7.39 -11.31
N THR A 25 -11.52 -8.18 -12.27
CA THR A 25 -11.41 -9.65 -12.23
C THR A 25 -9.99 -10.10 -12.55
N ASP A 26 -9.50 -11.10 -11.82
CA ASP A 26 -8.29 -11.84 -12.23
C ASP A 26 -8.52 -12.65 -13.52
N ALA A 27 -7.45 -13.21 -14.09
CA ALA A 27 -7.53 -13.93 -15.36
C ALA A 27 -8.43 -15.17 -15.33
N ALA A 28 -8.53 -15.87 -14.19
CA ALA A 28 -9.34 -17.07 -14.05
C ALA A 28 -10.83 -16.72 -13.91
N ALA A 29 -11.15 -15.77 -13.04
CA ALA A 29 -12.49 -15.22 -12.87
C ALA A 29 -13.00 -14.62 -14.18
N ARG A 30 -12.16 -13.86 -14.89
CA ARG A 30 -12.48 -13.28 -16.19
C ARG A 30 -12.89 -14.35 -17.21
N ALA A 31 -12.10 -15.41 -17.33
CA ALA A 31 -12.40 -16.50 -18.25
C ALA A 31 -13.71 -17.23 -17.91
N ASN A 32 -13.99 -17.39 -16.61
CA ASN A 32 -15.24 -17.99 -16.12
C ASN A 32 -16.46 -17.13 -16.46
N VAL A 33 -16.39 -15.82 -16.19
CA VAL A 33 -17.45 -14.85 -16.56
C VAL A 33 -17.67 -14.85 -18.08
N GLU A 34 -16.61 -14.79 -18.89
CA GLU A 34 -16.72 -14.81 -20.35
C GLU A 34 -17.34 -16.11 -20.87
N ALA A 35 -17.03 -17.26 -20.26
CA ALA A 35 -17.68 -18.52 -20.59
C ALA A 35 -19.17 -18.49 -20.24
N HIS A 36 -19.54 -17.94 -19.08
CA HIS A 36 -20.93 -17.81 -18.65
C HIS A 36 -21.73 -16.86 -19.54
N LEU A 37 -21.16 -15.71 -19.92
CA LEU A 37 -21.79 -14.72 -20.79
C LEU A 37 -22.15 -15.28 -22.17
N ARG A 38 -21.37 -16.23 -22.70
CA ARG A 38 -21.71 -16.91 -23.97
C ARG A 38 -22.93 -17.83 -23.88
N ALA A 39 -23.28 -18.29 -22.67
CA ALA A 39 -24.32 -19.28 -22.45
C ALA A 39 -25.56 -18.73 -21.74
N CYS A 40 -25.47 -17.56 -21.08
CA CYS A 40 -26.54 -16.98 -20.27
C CYS A 40 -26.97 -15.61 -20.78
N ALA A 41 -28.17 -15.54 -21.36
CA ALA A 41 -28.75 -14.30 -21.85
C ALA A 41 -29.10 -13.30 -20.74
N GLY A 42 -29.48 -13.77 -19.54
CA GLY A 42 -29.76 -12.91 -18.38
C GLY A 42 -28.53 -12.11 -17.94
N CYS A 43 -27.39 -12.78 -17.74
CA CYS A 43 -26.13 -12.13 -17.38
C CYS A 43 -25.61 -11.20 -18.49
N CYS A 44 -25.80 -11.56 -19.76
CA CYS A 44 -25.48 -10.68 -20.89
C CYS A 44 -26.32 -9.40 -20.85
N GLY A 45 -27.64 -9.52 -20.66
CA GLY A 45 -28.55 -8.39 -20.56
C GLY A 45 -28.24 -7.47 -19.38
N SER A 46 -27.95 -8.04 -18.20
CA SER A 46 -27.56 -7.25 -17.02
C SER A 46 -26.23 -6.50 -17.22
N LEU A 47 -25.26 -7.13 -17.89
CA LEU A 47 -23.99 -6.48 -18.22
C LEU A 47 -24.19 -5.33 -19.21
N GLU A 48 -25.00 -5.53 -20.24
CA GLU A 48 -25.35 -4.48 -21.22
C GLU A 48 -26.10 -3.32 -20.55
N GLU A 49 -27.02 -3.62 -19.63
CA GLU A 49 -27.75 -2.60 -18.88
C GLU A 49 -26.82 -1.76 -18.00
N MET A 50 -25.90 -2.39 -17.27
CA MET A 50 -24.88 -1.70 -16.49
C MET A 50 -23.99 -0.81 -17.38
N GLN A 51 -23.50 -1.33 -18.50
CA GLN A 51 -22.69 -0.56 -19.47
C GLN A 51 -23.46 0.63 -20.07
N ARG A 52 -24.78 0.53 -20.20
CA ARG A 52 -25.65 1.60 -20.71
C ARG A 52 -25.94 2.67 -19.65
N LEU A 53 -26.15 2.27 -18.40
CA LEU A 53 -26.56 3.18 -17.33
C LEU A 53 -25.37 3.95 -16.73
N MET A 54 -24.21 3.31 -16.57
CA MET A 54 -23.04 3.91 -15.93
C MET A 54 -22.55 5.21 -16.59
N PRO A 55 -22.46 5.34 -17.92
CA PRO A 55 -22.05 6.59 -18.56
C PRO A 55 -23.01 7.76 -18.30
N LEU A 56 -24.26 7.49 -17.93
CA LEU A 56 -25.26 8.53 -17.64
C LEU A 56 -25.07 9.16 -16.26
N THR A 57 -24.38 8.49 -15.34
CA THR A 57 -24.09 9.02 -14.00
C THR A 57 -22.90 9.97 -14.01
N ILE A 58 -22.07 9.92 -15.04
CA ILE A 58 -20.90 10.77 -15.20
C ILE A 58 -21.24 11.89 -16.19
N ALA A 59 -21.43 13.11 -15.68
CA ALA A 59 -21.40 14.28 -16.53
C ALA A 59 -20.02 14.36 -17.18
N ARG A 60 -19.94 14.11 -18.49
CA ARG A 60 -18.67 14.22 -19.24
C ARG A 60 -18.32 15.70 -19.36
N ASP A 61 -17.62 16.20 -18.35
CA ASP A 61 -17.04 17.53 -18.36
C ASP A 61 -15.73 17.44 -19.15
N GLU A 62 -15.71 17.99 -20.37
CA GLU A 62 -14.51 18.02 -21.21
C GLU A 62 -13.82 19.39 -21.02
N PRO A 63 -12.69 19.45 -20.30
CA PRO A 63 -12.05 20.73 -20.03
C PRO A 63 -11.55 21.38 -21.33
N PRO A 64 -11.60 22.72 -21.45
CA PRO A 64 -11.10 23.40 -22.63
C PRO A 64 -9.59 23.16 -22.82
N PRO A 65 -9.03 23.19 -24.04
CA PRO A 65 -7.61 22.92 -24.30
C PRO A 65 -6.63 23.75 -23.46
N ALA A 66 -7.00 24.99 -23.12
CA ALA A 66 -6.19 25.88 -22.29
C ALA A 66 -6.01 25.35 -20.85
N PHE A 67 -7.00 24.62 -20.30
CA PHE A 67 -6.92 24.00 -18.99
C PHE A 67 -5.75 23.00 -18.94
N TRP A 68 -5.61 22.15 -19.95
CA TRP A 68 -4.56 21.14 -20.03
C TRP A 68 -3.14 21.73 -20.08
N MET A 69 -2.99 22.89 -20.73
CA MET A 69 -1.71 23.61 -20.76
C MET A 69 -1.32 24.15 -19.38
N THR A 70 -2.27 24.67 -18.62
CA THR A 70 -2.04 25.14 -17.24
C THR A 70 -1.80 23.97 -16.31
N TYR A 71 -2.64 22.94 -16.37
CA TYR A 71 -2.52 21.73 -15.56
C TYR A 71 -1.17 21.03 -15.77
N SER A 72 -0.75 20.81 -17.02
CA SER A 72 0.53 20.14 -17.31
C SER A 72 1.74 20.95 -16.86
N ARG A 73 1.66 22.29 -16.89
CA ARG A 73 2.71 23.17 -16.36
C ARG A 73 2.79 23.08 -14.84
N GLU A 74 1.65 23.18 -14.17
CA GLU A 74 1.56 23.09 -12.72
C GLU A 74 2.03 21.71 -12.22
N LEU A 75 1.62 20.64 -12.92
CA LEU A 75 2.04 19.28 -12.63
C LEU A 75 3.56 19.13 -12.74
N ARG A 76 4.17 19.63 -13.83
CA ARG A 76 5.64 19.62 -13.97
C ARG A 76 6.32 20.39 -12.84
N HIS A 77 5.82 21.58 -12.50
CA HIS A 77 6.38 22.34 -11.37
C HIS A 77 6.31 21.58 -10.05
N LYS A 78 5.21 20.87 -9.77
CA LYS A 78 5.08 20.04 -8.57
C LYS A 78 6.05 18.85 -8.58
N ILE A 79 6.21 18.19 -9.73
CA ILE A 79 7.17 17.09 -9.88
C ILE A 79 8.60 17.59 -9.66
N ASP A 80 8.96 18.71 -10.28
CA ASP A 80 10.29 19.31 -10.15
C ASP A 80 10.57 19.76 -8.70
N ALA A 81 9.58 20.33 -8.01
CA ALA A 81 9.72 20.74 -6.60
C ALA A 81 10.01 19.55 -5.66
N VAL A 82 9.38 18.40 -5.89
CA VAL A 82 9.63 17.17 -5.15
C VAL A 82 11.01 16.60 -5.50
N ALA A 83 11.38 16.62 -6.79
CA ALA A 83 12.70 16.18 -7.24
C ALA A 83 13.84 17.01 -6.62
N ASP A 84 13.70 18.34 -6.57
CA ASP A 84 14.68 19.22 -5.94
C ASP A 84 14.80 18.97 -4.42
N GLN A 85 13.68 18.75 -3.72
CA GLN A 85 13.71 18.45 -2.29
C GLN A 85 14.43 17.14 -1.98
N THR A 86 14.20 16.09 -2.79
CA THR A 86 14.92 14.82 -2.66
C THR A 86 16.39 14.93 -3.07
N SER A 87 16.73 15.79 -4.04
CA SER A 87 18.11 16.08 -4.43
C SER A 87 18.90 16.75 -3.30
N LEU A 88 18.29 17.71 -2.60
CA LEU A 88 18.90 18.36 -1.45
C LEU A 88 19.10 17.39 -0.27
N TRP A 89 18.10 16.54 0.00
CA TRP A 89 18.22 15.47 1.01
C TRP A 89 19.27 14.43 0.63
N ASN A 90 19.37 14.06 -0.65
CA ASN A 90 20.39 13.14 -1.16
C ASN A 90 21.80 13.74 -1.08
N TRP A 91 21.96 15.04 -1.34
CA TRP A 91 23.23 15.74 -1.13
C TRP A 91 23.62 15.78 0.36
N LEU A 92 22.69 16.11 1.25
CA LEU A 92 22.95 16.19 2.68
C LEU A 92 23.30 14.81 3.27
N THR A 93 22.55 13.77 2.88
CA THR A 93 22.84 12.38 3.27
C THR A 93 24.09 11.83 2.60
N ALA A 94 24.48 12.33 1.42
CA ALA A 94 25.78 12.01 0.82
C ALA A 94 26.95 12.64 1.60
N TRP A 95 26.76 13.78 2.25
CA TRP A 95 27.75 14.36 3.15
C TRP A 95 27.78 13.67 4.52
N LEU A 96 26.61 13.26 5.03
CA LEU A 96 26.46 12.43 6.23
C LEU A 96 26.66 10.93 5.98
N ARG A 97 27.03 10.50 4.77
CA ARG A 97 27.32 9.10 4.50
C ARG A 97 28.40 8.68 5.49
N PRO A 98 28.14 7.69 6.37
CA PRO A 98 29.19 7.16 7.21
C PRO A 98 30.25 6.66 6.24
N LEU A 99 31.43 7.30 6.24
CA LEU A 99 32.63 6.70 5.67
C LEU A 99 32.62 5.23 6.11
N PRO A 100 32.87 4.26 5.22
CA PRO A 100 32.75 2.85 5.57
C PRO A 100 33.63 2.58 6.80
N LEU A 101 32.98 2.48 7.96
CA LEU A 101 33.54 2.16 9.27
C LEU A 101 33.99 0.69 9.31
N THR A 102 34.33 0.10 8.16
CA THR A 102 34.95 -1.23 8.07
C THR A 102 36.31 -1.27 8.78
N ALA A 103 36.93 -0.11 9.02
CA ALA A 103 38.15 -0.01 9.83
C ALA A 103 37.91 0.18 11.34
N PHE A 104 36.73 0.62 11.80
CA PHE A 104 36.45 0.86 13.23
C PHE A 104 35.55 -0.20 13.88
N ALA A 105 34.72 -0.90 13.09
CA ALA A 105 33.85 -1.96 13.61
C ALA A 105 34.67 -3.14 14.17
N THR A 106 35.82 -3.47 13.57
CA THR A 106 36.74 -4.50 14.10
C THR A 106 37.35 -4.07 15.43
N GLY A 107 37.75 -2.81 15.58
CA GLY A 107 38.31 -2.29 16.83
C GLY A 107 37.30 -2.33 17.97
N ALA A 108 36.05 -1.89 17.73
CA ALA A 108 34.99 -1.89 18.74
C ALA A 108 34.56 -3.31 19.12
N VAL A 109 34.42 -4.24 18.17
CA VAL A 109 34.08 -5.65 18.45
C VAL A 109 35.20 -6.36 19.21
N VAL A 110 36.47 -6.09 18.89
CA VAL A 110 37.61 -6.64 19.64
C VAL A 110 37.66 -6.07 21.07
N LEU A 111 37.43 -4.76 21.24
CA LEU A 111 37.34 -4.14 22.57
C LEU A 111 36.18 -4.72 23.37
N LEU A 112 34.99 -4.85 22.79
CA LEU A 112 33.82 -5.45 23.44
C LEU A 112 34.05 -6.92 23.79
N ALA A 113 34.65 -7.70 22.90
CA ALA A 113 35.02 -9.09 23.16
C ALA A 113 36.04 -9.20 24.29
N MET A 114 37.01 -8.29 24.35
CA MET A 114 38.04 -8.24 25.38
C MET A 114 37.45 -7.81 26.74
N THR A 115 36.54 -6.83 26.78
CA THR A 115 35.83 -6.46 28.02
C THR A 115 34.84 -7.54 28.45
N PHE A 116 34.17 -8.22 27.52
CA PHE A 116 33.17 -9.25 27.83
C PHE A 116 33.81 -10.55 28.33
N THR A 117 34.94 -10.97 27.76
CA THR A 117 35.68 -12.15 28.22
C THR A 117 36.30 -11.94 29.60
N VAL A 118 36.74 -10.71 29.93
CA VAL A 118 37.23 -10.37 31.28
C VAL A 118 36.06 -10.19 32.26
N GLY A 119 34.98 -9.51 31.85
CA GLY A 119 33.80 -9.24 32.68
C GLY A 119 33.02 -10.50 33.08
N LYS A 120 32.97 -11.51 32.21
CA LYS A 120 32.26 -12.78 32.49
C LYS A 120 32.87 -13.58 33.65
N LYS A 121 34.12 -13.31 34.04
CA LYS A 121 34.76 -13.95 35.19
C LYS A 121 34.38 -13.33 36.53
N TYR A 122 33.87 -12.10 36.52
CA TYR A 122 33.50 -11.35 37.74
C TYR A 122 32.00 -11.32 38.04
N TRP A 123 31.15 -11.76 37.11
CA TRP A 123 29.69 -11.69 37.25
C TRP A 123 29.04 -13.05 37.50
N ALA A 124 29.62 -13.81 38.43
CA ALA A 124 28.94 -14.96 39.01
C ALA A 124 28.02 -14.50 40.16
N LYS A 125 26.70 -14.57 39.91
CA LYS A 125 25.49 -14.56 40.80
C LYS A 125 24.66 -13.26 40.87
N PRO A 126 23.34 -13.36 41.20
CA PRO A 126 22.34 -14.27 40.64
C PRO A 126 20.99 -13.56 40.32
N GLN A 127 20.23 -14.20 39.43
CA GLN A 127 18.88 -13.89 38.96
C GLN A 127 17.82 -14.08 40.07
N ALA A 128 17.03 -13.04 40.37
CA ALA A 128 15.63 -13.08 40.85
C ALA A 128 15.23 -11.65 41.24
N LEU A 129 14.44 -10.94 40.42
CA LEU A 129 13.64 -9.74 40.79
C LEU A 129 12.97 -9.04 39.57
N LEU A 130 12.61 -9.77 38.50
CA LEU A 130 12.04 -9.14 37.29
C LEU A 130 10.80 -9.88 36.76
N ASP A 131 10.01 -10.51 37.63
CA ASP A 131 8.78 -11.19 37.22
C ASP A 131 7.49 -10.39 37.52
N ASP A 132 7.51 -9.39 38.41
CA ASP A 132 6.28 -8.72 38.85
C ASP A 132 5.90 -7.47 38.02
N GLU A 133 6.87 -6.76 37.43
CA GLU A 133 6.60 -5.47 36.76
C GLU A 133 6.21 -5.60 35.28
N VAL A 134 6.56 -6.73 34.64
CA VAL A 134 6.36 -6.94 33.19
C VAL A 134 4.91 -7.32 32.86
N VAL A 135 4.17 -7.91 33.80
CA VAL A 135 2.78 -8.35 33.60
C VAL A 135 1.80 -7.17 33.57
N ALA A 136 2.08 -6.10 34.30
CA ALA A 136 1.23 -4.90 34.34
C ALA A 136 1.24 -4.12 33.00
N ILE A 137 2.35 -4.18 32.27
CA ILE A 137 2.53 -3.44 31.00
C ILE A 137 1.70 -4.08 29.87
N MET A 138 1.39 -5.38 29.93
CA MET A 138 0.65 -6.08 28.88
C MET A 138 -0.85 -5.74 28.84
N SER A 139 -1.44 -5.25 29.94
CA SER A 139 -2.88 -4.95 30.02
C SER A 139 -3.27 -3.65 29.30
N SER A 140 -2.31 -2.81 28.92
CA SER A 140 -2.52 -1.55 28.19
C SER A 140 -2.36 -1.73 26.67
N SER A 141 -2.86 -2.83 26.12
CA SER A 141 -2.79 -3.15 24.68
C SER A 141 -4.14 -3.19 23.99
N GLN A 142 -5.25 -3.18 24.74
CA GLN A 142 -6.61 -3.24 24.17
C GLN A 142 -7.12 -1.88 23.65
N ASP A 143 -6.61 -0.76 24.17
CA ASP A 143 -6.96 0.58 23.67
C ASP A 143 -6.14 1.00 22.42
N LEU A 144 -5.13 0.23 22.05
CA LEU A 144 -4.31 0.47 20.84
C LEU A 144 -4.97 -0.05 19.55
N ASP A 145 -5.99 -0.90 19.64
CA ASP A 145 -6.66 -1.47 18.47
C ASP A 145 -7.73 -0.55 17.86
N LEU A 146 -8.21 0.45 18.62
CA LEU A 146 -9.10 1.49 18.10
C LEU A 146 -8.33 2.60 17.36
N LEU A 147 -7.12 2.96 17.84
CA LEU A 147 -6.26 3.95 17.20
C LEU A 147 -5.70 3.45 15.85
N LYS A 148 -5.44 2.15 15.72
CA LYS A 148 -5.00 1.54 14.45
C LYS A 148 -5.98 1.75 13.30
N ASN A 149 -7.29 1.84 13.54
CA ASN A 149 -8.26 1.97 12.46
C ASN A 149 -8.38 3.40 11.90
N LEU A 150 -7.88 4.41 12.61
CA LEU A 150 -7.91 5.81 12.16
C LEU A 150 -6.54 6.30 11.67
N GLU A 151 -5.44 5.81 12.24
CA GLU A 151 -4.07 6.22 11.87
C GLU A 151 -3.58 5.59 10.54
N ILE A 152 -4.27 4.58 10.02
CA ILE A 152 -3.95 3.95 8.72
C ILE A 152 -4.25 4.87 7.53
N LEU A 153 -5.20 5.81 7.65
CA LEU A 153 -5.52 6.77 6.59
C LEU A 153 -4.42 7.84 6.44
N ASP A 154 -3.84 8.31 7.54
CA ASP A 154 -2.68 9.22 7.51
C ASP A 154 -1.39 8.50 7.08
N ALA A 155 -1.23 7.22 7.45
CA ALA A 155 -0.08 6.42 7.05
C ALA A 155 -0.02 6.14 5.54
N LEU A 156 -1.18 6.14 4.84
CA LEU A 156 -1.23 6.03 3.38
C LEU A 156 -0.69 7.29 2.68
N GLU A 157 -0.96 8.49 3.21
CA GLU A 157 -0.39 9.74 2.69
C GLU A 157 1.12 9.83 2.93
N VAL A 158 1.60 9.29 4.06
CA VAL A 158 3.04 9.24 4.41
C VAL A 158 3.80 8.14 3.65
N LEU A 159 3.17 6.99 3.36
CA LEU A 159 3.77 5.94 2.52
C LEU A 159 3.84 6.34 1.05
N GLU A 160 2.88 7.12 0.55
CA GLU A 160 2.96 7.71 -0.80
C GLU A 160 4.07 8.75 -0.90
N ALA A 161 4.36 9.48 0.19
CA ALA A 161 5.54 10.35 0.29
C ALA A 161 6.88 9.59 0.40
N MET A 162 6.88 8.28 0.71
CA MET A 162 8.08 7.47 0.95
C MET A 162 8.23 6.23 0.05
N SER A 163 7.41 6.06 -0.99
CA SER A 163 7.62 5.00 -1.99
C SER A 163 8.37 5.57 -3.21
N PRO A 164 9.70 5.42 -3.27
CA PRO A 164 10.38 5.29 -4.53
C PRO A 164 10.04 3.91 -5.10
N GLU A 165 9.42 3.96 -6.27
CA GLU A 165 9.36 2.86 -7.21
C GLU A 165 10.68 2.09 -7.24
N LYS A 166 10.61 0.79 -6.97
CA LYS A 166 11.51 -0.15 -7.63
C LYS A 166 10.71 -1.32 -8.18
N ARG A 167 10.37 -1.19 -9.45
CA ARG A 167 10.06 -2.30 -10.35
C ARG A 167 11.37 -3.05 -10.66
N GLY A 168 11.32 -4.38 -10.61
CA GLY A 168 12.18 -5.25 -11.45
C GLY A 168 13.25 -6.08 -10.73
N ALA A 169 12.91 -7.31 -10.38
CA ALA A 169 13.52 -8.54 -10.90
C ALA A 169 12.57 -9.72 -10.66
#